data_AF-A0A224Z173-F1
#
_entry.id   AF-A0A224Z173-F1
#
_cell.length_a   1.000
_cell.length_b   1.000
_cell.length_c   1.000
_cell.angle_alpha   90.00
_cell.angle_beta   90.00
_cell.angle_gamma   90.00
#
_symmetry.space_group_name_H-M   'P 1'
#
loop_
_entity.id
_entity.type
_entity.pdbx_description
1 polymer ?
#
loop_
_entity_poly.entity_id
_entity_poly.type
_entity_poly.pdbx_seq_one_letter_code
_entity_poly.pdbx_strand_id
1 'polypeptide(L)'
;MTLYDMRGSALLHPDQHCTHLILNDMHRRILHGGVSATLAELRERCWLLRGCHCVKAVISKRRVYKQFRHNATSTPTAPFLKDMVPQSQPFQVSGVNFVRLVFVRGDFNMKAYTVVFTCVVVHLDLCNGTTVNAFLMAFRHFVMQRGTASVLHSDKAVTFKVASREL
;
A
#
# COMPACT_ATOMS: atom_id res chain seq x y z
N MET A 1 32.24 37.67 3.05
CA MET A 1 32.70 38.13 4.37
C MET A 1 31.55 37.85 5.35
N THR A 2 31.44 36.63 5.85
CA THR A 2 31.91 36.30 7.21
C THR A 2 32.75 35.02 7.25
N LEU A 3 33.94 35.18 7.83
CA LEU A 3 34.87 34.14 8.23
C LEU A 3 34.25 33.30 9.36
N TYR A 4 34.15 31.98 9.17
CA TYR A 4 34.14 31.04 10.28
C TYR A 4 35.11 29.91 9.93
N ASP A 5 36.39 30.23 10.09
CA ASP A 5 37.49 29.30 10.10
C ASP A 5 37.35 28.40 11.35
N MET A 6 36.72 27.23 11.21
CA MET A 6 36.61 26.22 12.28
C MET A 6 37.83 25.29 12.28
N ARG A 7 39.03 25.88 12.41
CA ARG A 7 40.31 25.16 12.60
C ARG A 7 40.55 24.71 14.06
N GLY A 8 39.48 24.44 14.80
CA GLY A 8 39.52 23.74 16.08
C GLY A 8 38.24 22.93 16.21
N SER A 9 38.33 21.60 16.22
CA SER A 9 37.15 20.75 16.23
C SER A 9 36.33 20.99 17.50
N ALA A 10 35.18 21.65 17.37
CA ALA A 10 34.35 22.00 18.51
C ALA A 10 33.79 20.74 19.19
N LEU A 11 33.94 20.64 20.51
CA LEU A 11 33.35 19.58 21.32
C LEU A 11 31.91 19.97 21.68
N LEU A 12 30.94 19.18 21.21
CA LEU A 12 29.51 19.37 21.49
C LEU A 12 29.06 18.47 22.62
N HIS A 13 28.30 19.04 23.56
CA HIS A 13 27.67 18.27 24.64
C HIS A 13 26.25 17.83 24.23
N PRO A 14 25.87 16.55 24.46
CA PRO A 14 24.56 15.98 24.13
C PRO A 14 23.34 16.80 24.57
N ASP A 15 23.41 17.34 25.77
CA ASP A 15 22.26 17.94 26.46
C ASP A 15 22.04 19.42 26.09
N GLN A 16 22.94 19.99 25.29
CA GLN A 16 22.82 21.38 24.88
C GLN A 16 21.82 21.53 23.75
N HIS A 17 20.96 22.55 23.85
CA HIS A 17 19.96 22.85 22.83
C HIS A 17 20.60 23.13 21.45
N CYS A 18 21.74 23.82 21.43
CA CYS A 18 22.48 24.09 20.19
C CYS A 18 22.92 22.81 19.47
N THR A 19 23.34 21.77 20.21
CA THR A 19 23.70 20.46 19.64
C THR A 19 22.52 19.85 18.88
N HIS A 20 21.31 19.93 19.43
CA HIS A 20 20.11 19.43 18.74
C HIS A 20 19.77 20.23 17.48
N LEU A 21 19.97 21.54 17.49
CA LEU A 21 19.75 22.40 16.32
C LEU A 21 20.75 22.08 15.20
N ILE A 22 22.04 21.93 15.54
CA ILE A 22 23.09 21.57 14.59
C ILE A 22 22.81 20.19 13.97
N LEU A 23 22.51 19.19 14.80
CA LEU A 23 22.18 17.84 14.32
C LEU A 23 20.97 17.83 13.38
N ASN A 24 19.96 18.65 13.68
CA ASN A 24 18.76 18.76 12.89
C ASN A 24 19.03 19.43 11.53
N ASP A 25 19.79 20.52 11.52
CA ASP A 25 20.22 21.19 10.29
C ASP A 25 21.05 20.24 9.40
N MET A 26 22.05 19.56 9.97
CA MET A 26 22.87 18.59 9.23
C MET A 26 22.04 17.44 8.66
N HIS A 27 21.17 16.84 9.48
CA HIS A 27 20.26 15.78 9.01
C HIS A 27 19.33 16.24 7.87
N ARG A 28 18.95 17.53 7.82
CA ARG A 28 18.19 18.11 6.69
C ARG A 28 19.05 18.31 5.45
N ARG A 29 20.28 18.82 5.61
CA ARG A 29 21.21 19.05 4.49
C ARG A 29 21.55 17.77 3.74
N ILE A 30 21.72 16.66 4.47
CA ILE A 30 21.95 15.34 3.88
C ILE A 30 20.65 14.63 3.43
N LEU A 31 19.56 15.39 3.23
CA LEU A 31 18.27 14.89 2.74
C LEU A 31 17.71 13.72 3.58
N HIS A 32 17.75 13.84 4.90
CA HIS A 32 17.26 12.82 5.83
C HIS A 32 18.01 11.49 5.81
N GLY A 33 19.28 11.51 5.40
CA GLY A 33 20.19 10.36 5.54
C GLY A 33 20.16 9.76 6.95
N GLY A 34 20.38 8.44 7.03
CA GLY A 34 20.30 7.69 8.29
C GLY A 34 21.36 8.10 9.32
N VAL A 35 21.37 7.39 10.46
CA VAL A 35 22.30 7.66 11.57
C VAL A 35 23.76 7.68 11.11
N SER A 36 24.19 6.73 10.28
CA SER A 36 25.57 6.65 9.79
C SER A 36 25.96 7.84 8.92
N ALA A 37 25.08 8.27 8.00
CA ALA A 37 25.33 9.41 7.13
C ALA A 37 25.40 10.73 7.92
N THR A 38 24.50 10.88 8.91
CA THR A 38 24.50 12.07 9.78
C THR A 38 25.75 12.14 10.65
N LEU A 39 26.26 10.99 11.12
CA LEU A 39 27.51 10.92 11.89
C LEU A 39 28.76 11.19 11.05
N ALA A 40 28.78 10.75 9.79
CA ALA A 40 29.89 11.00 8.88
C ALA A 40 30.05 12.52 8.63
N GLU A 41 28.97 13.19 8.25
CA GLU A 41 28.95 14.66 8.06
C GLU A 41 29.32 15.42 9.34
N LEU A 42 28.86 14.94 10.50
CA LEU A 42 29.16 15.58 11.78
C LEU A 42 30.66 15.53 12.12
N ARG A 43 31.32 14.40 11.85
CA ARG A 43 32.74 14.17 12.18
C ARG A 43 33.69 15.06 11.39
N GLU A 44 33.28 15.57 10.24
CA GLU A 44 34.08 16.51 9.45
C GLU A 44 34.15 17.91 10.09
N ARG A 45 33.25 18.22 11.03
CA ARG A 45 33.08 19.58 11.57
C ARG A 45 33.19 19.66 13.10
N CYS A 46 32.71 18.67 13.84
CA CYS A 46 32.61 18.69 15.30
C CYS A 46 32.83 17.31 15.94
N TRP A 47 33.25 17.28 17.21
CA TRP A 47 33.23 16.07 18.04
C TRP A 47 32.02 16.08 18.97
N LEU A 48 31.13 15.11 18.83
CA LEU A 48 29.97 14.97 19.70
C LEU A 48 30.14 13.78 20.64
N LEU A 49 30.10 14.05 21.95
CA LEU A 49 30.07 12.99 22.97
C LEU A 49 28.82 12.12 22.76
N ARG A 50 28.94 10.80 22.83
CA ARG A 50 27.82 9.85 22.62
C ARG A 50 27.05 10.08 21.30
N GLY A 51 27.74 10.53 20.25
CA GLY A 51 27.12 11.00 19.01
C GLY A 51 26.10 10.06 18.39
N CYS A 52 26.36 8.74 18.35
CA CYS A 52 25.42 7.76 17.80
C CYS A 52 24.05 7.80 18.51
N HIS A 53 24.07 7.91 19.85
CA HIS A 53 22.86 7.94 20.66
C HIS A 53 22.08 9.24 20.40
N CYS A 54 22.76 10.38 20.43
CA CYS A 54 22.16 11.70 20.20
C CYS A 54 21.54 11.82 18.80
N VAL A 55 22.28 11.39 17.77
CA VAL A 55 21.81 11.39 16.38
C VAL A 55 20.58 10.49 16.24
N LYS A 56 20.61 9.28 16.80
CA LYS A 56 19.45 8.37 16.79
C LYS A 56 18.24 8.98 17.50
N ALA A 57 18.44 9.66 18.63
CA ALA A 57 17.37 10.35 19.35
C ALA A 57 16.75 11.50 18.53
N VAL A 58 17.57 12.29 17.84
CA VAL A 58 17.11 13.39 16.97
C VAL A 58 16.35 12.86 15.76
N ILE A 59 16.90 11.85 15.06
CA ILE A 59 16.29 11.28 13.85
C ILE A 59 14.97 10.56 14.18
N SER A 60 14.92 9.78 15.26
CA SER A 60 13.73 9.02 15.66
C SER A 60 12.52 9.89 16.07
N LYS A 61 12.76 11.11 16.55
CA LYS A 61 11.69 12.09 16.88
C LYS A 61 11.05 12.70 15.62
N ARG A 62 11.62 12.53 14.43
CA ARG A 62 11.15 13.19 13.20
C ARG A 62 9.99 12.45 12.55
N ARG A 63 8.94 13.20 12.23
CA ARG A 63 7.74 12.69 11.52
C ARG A 63 8.11 12.08 10.16
N VAL A 64 8.98 12.73 9.41
CA VAL A 64 9.51 12.27 8.11
C VAL A 64 10.12 10.87 8.26
N TYR A 65 11.04 10.70 9.20
CA TYR A 65 11.67 9.41 9.46
C TYR A 65 10.67 8.36 9.95
N LYS A 66 9.71 8.71 10.82
CA LYS A 66 8.64 7.79 11.25
C LYS A 66 7.75 7.33 10.10
N GLN A 67 7.47 8.20 9.14
CA GLN A 67 6.64 7.89 7.97
C GLN A 67 7.36 6.98 6.97
N PHE A 68 8.65 7.23 6.70
CA PHE A 68 9.46 6.42 5.78
C PHE A 68 9.96 5.12 6.41
N ARG A 69 10.09 5.08 7.74
CA ARG A 69 10.43 3.87 8.50
C ARG A 69 9.17 3.08 8.85
N HIS A 70 8.19 3.03 7.96
CA HIS A 70 7.12 2.03 8.08
C HIS A 70 7.83 0.69 8.20
N ASN A 71 7.83 0.11 9.39
CA ASN A 71 8.47 -1.18 9.59
C ASN A 71 7.81 -2.12 8.58
N ALA A 72 8.60 -2.97 7.93
CA ALA A 72 8.07 -4.20 7.37
C ALA A 72 7.62 -5.08 8.55
N THR A 73 6.61 -4.61 9.30
CA THR A 73 5.78 -5.47 10.13
C THR A 73 5.33 -6.57 9.19
N SER A 74 5.62 -7.81 9.56
CA SER A 74 5.10 -9.00 8.89
C SER A 74 3.62 -8.74 8.62
N THR A 75 3.28 -8.41 7.38
CA THR A 75 1.90 -8.19 7.01
C THR A 75 1.22 -9.51 7.30
N PRO A 76 0.17 -9.54 8.13
CA PRO A 76 -0.57 -10.78 8.32
C PRO A 76 -0.97 -11.25 6.93
N THR A 77 -0.54 -12.45 6.56
CA THR A 77 -0.94 -13.07 5.31
C THR A 77 -2.45 -12.99 5.26
N ALA A 78 -3.00 -12.35 4.22
CA ALA A 78 -4.44 -12.22 4.09
C ALA A 78 -5.05 -13.62 4.25
N PRO A 79 -6.11 -13.78 5.07
CA PRO A 79 -6.70 -15.09 5.27
C PRO A 79 -7.07 -15.67 3.91
N PHE A 80 -6.37 -16.74 3.54
CA PHE A 80 -6.70 -17.51 2.34
C PHE A 80 -8.16 -17.93 2.46
N LEU A 81 -8.93 -17.81 1.37
CA LEU A 81 -10.31 -18.30 1.35
C LEU A 81 -10.23 -19.82 1.48
N LYS A 82 -10.26 -20.31 2.72
CA LYS A 82 -10.14 -21.74 3.06
C LYS A 82 -11.21 -22.57 2.36
N ASP A 83 -12.32 -21.94 1.97
CA ASP A 83 -13.46 -22.54 1.31
C ASP A 83 -13.26 -22.70 -0.21
N MET A 84 -12.26 -22.04 -0.83
CA MET A 84 -11.92 -22.17 -2.26
C MET A 84 -10.98 -23.36 -2.56
N VAL A 85 -11.15 -24.47 -1.82
CA VAL A 85 -10.26 -25.65 -1.80
C VAL A 85 -10.93 -26.83 -2.55
N PRO A 86 -10.16 -27.75 -3.20
CA PRO A 86 -10.49 -28.35 -4.50
C PRO A 86 -11.46 -29.54 -4.49
N GLN A 87 -12.31 -29.69 -3.49
CA GLN A 87 -13.32 -30.76 -3.43
C GLN A 87 -14.74 -30.30 -3.79
N SER A 88 -14.96 -29.01 -4.05
CA SER A 88 -16.25 -28.51 -4.54
C SER A 88 -16.39 -28.68 -6.04
N GLN A 89 -17.62 -28.87 -6.53
CA GLN A 89 -17.89 -28.83 -7.96
C GLN A 89 -17.51 -27.46 -8.54
N PRO A 90 -17.11 -27.37 -9.83
CA PRO A 90 -16.81 -26.09 -10.45
C PRO A 90 -17.93 -25.08 -10.22
N PHE A 91 -17.56 -23.86 -9.83
CA PHE A 91 -18.47 -22.74 -9.54
C PHE A 91 -19.34 -22.85 -8.28
N GLN A 92 -19.29 -23.95 -7.53
CA GLN A 92 -20.03 -24.10 -6.28
C GLN A 92 -19.59 -23.10 -5.20
N VAL A 93 -18.27 -22.84 -5.09
CA VAL A 93 -17.69 -21.74 -4.32
C VAL A 93 -16.92 -20.85 -5.30
N SER A 94 -17.42 -19.64 -5.53
CA SER A 94 -16.87 -18.72 -6.53
C SER A 94 -16.56 -17.36 -5.93
N GLY A 95 -15.55 -16.70 -6.47
CA GLY A 95 -15.31 -15.27 -6.30
C GLY A 95 -16.00 -14.49 -7.42
N VAL A 96 -16.30 -13.22 -7.17
CA VAL A 96 -16.80 -12.29 -8.19
C VAL A 96 -16.10 -10.95 -8.09
N ASN A 97 -15.72 -10.41 -9.24
CA ASN A 97 -15.11 -9.10 -9.34
C ASN A 97 -15.45 -8.41 -10.67
N PHE A 98 -15.44 -7.08 -10.67
CA PHE A 98 -15.48 -6.29 -11.89
C PHE A 98 -14.07 -6.01 -12.40
N VAL A 99 -13.85 -6.28 -13.68
CA VAL A 99 -12.64 -5.90 -14.39
C VAL A 99 -13.01 -4.94 -15.51
N ARG A 100 -12.33 -3.81 -15.57
CA ARG A 100 -12.48 -2.87 -16.68
C ARG A 100 -11.72 -3.42 -17.88
N LEU A 101 -12.42 -3.65 -18.99
CA LEU A 101 -11.81 -3.97 -20.27
C LEU A 101 -11.55 -2.68 -21.04
N VAL A 102 -10.34 -2.56 -21.58
CA VAL A 102 -9.90 -1.37 -22.32
C VAL A 102 -10.13 -1.50 -23.83
N PHE A 103 -10.56 -2.66 -24.33
CA PHE A 103 -10.65 -2.92 -25.76
C PHE A 103 -12.07 -3.28 -26.20
N VAL A 104 -12.82 -2.27 -26.63
CA VAL A 104 -13.98 -2.46 -27.52
C VAL A 104 -13.49 -2.13 -28.93
N ARG A 105 -13.48 -3.11 -29.84
CA ARG A 105 -13.17 -2.85 -31.25
C ARG A 105 -14.27 -1.96 -31.83
N GLY A 106 -13.94 -0.75 -32.24
CA GLY A 106 -14.86 0.16 -32.96
C GLY A 106 -15.05 1.53 -32.33
N ASP A 107 -14.92 1.65 -31.00
CA ASP A 107 -15.08 2.94 -30.29
C ASP A 107 -14.13 3.02 -29.08
N PHE A 108 -13.06 3.81 -29.22
CA PHE A 108 -12.02 3.98 -28.19
C PHE A 108 -12.51 4.69 -26.91
N ASN A 109 -13.73 5.25 -26.92
CA ASN A 109 -14.30 5.99 -25.79
C ASN A 109 -15.30 5.20 -24.95
N MET A 110 -15.66 3.97 -25.34
CA MET A 110 -16.65 3.20 -24.60
C MET A 110 -15.98 2.33 -23.53
N LYS A 111 -16.26 2.61 -22.25
CA LYS A 111 -15.77 1.81 -21.13
C LYS A 111 -16.58 0.52 -21.03
N ALA A 112 -15.98 -0.60 -21.40
CA ALA A 112 -16.55 -1.92 -21.16
C ALA A 112 -16.11 -2.45 -19.78
N TYR A 113 -17.02 -3.12 -19.09
CA TYR A 113 -16.72 -3.85 -17.88
C TYR A 113 -17.02 -5.32 -18.11
N THR A 114 -16.25 -6.19 -17.45
CA THR A 114 -16.51 -7.62 -17.42
C THR A 114 -16.66 -8.05 -15.99
N VAL A 115 -17.69 -8.83 -15.72
CA VAL A 115 -17.84 -9.55 -14.46
C VAL A 115 -17.05 -10.84 -14.60
N VAL A 116 -16.12 -11.02 -13.68
CA VAL A 116 -15.28 -12.22 -13.61
C VAL A 116 -15.78 -13.05 -12.44
N PHE A 117 -16.25 -14.26 -12.75
CA PHE A 117 -16.55 -15.29 -11.76
C PHE A 117 -15.36 -16.24 -11.69
N THR A 118 -14.69 -16.30 -10.53
CA THR A 118 -13.45 -17.07 -10.36
C THR A 118 -13.63 -18.23 -9.39
N CYS A 119 -13.37 -19.44 -9.84
CA CYS A 119 -13.24 -20.65 -9.04
C CYS A 119 -11.91 -21.34 -9.43
N VAL A 120 -11.88 -22.68 -9.49
CA VAL A 120 -10.82 -23.45 -10.18
C VAL A 120 -10.76 -23.09 -11.67
N VAL A 121 -11.88 -22.64 -12.24
CA VAL A 121 -12.02 -22.16 -13.62
C VAL A 121 -12.55 -20.72 -13.59
N VAL A 122 -12.29 -19.96 -14.65
CA VAL A 122 -12.78 -18.58 -14.83
C VAL A 122 -13.95 -18.55 -15.78
N HIS A 123 -15.02 -17.85 -15.40
CA HIS A 123 -16.12 -17.47 -16.29
C HIS A 123 -16.19 -15.95 -16.40
N LEU A 124 -16.30 -15.46 -17.63
CA LEU A 124 -16.34 -14.03 -17.94
C LEU A 124 -17.68 -13.71 -18.60
N ASP A 125 -18.33 -12.65 -18.13
CA ASP A 125 -19.49 -12.07 -18.82
C ASP A 125 -19.30 -10.58 -19.05
N LEU A 126 -19.71 -10.09 -20.22
CA LEU A 126 -19.55 -8.69 -20.62
C LEU A 126 -20.71 -7.86 -20.06
N CYS A 127 -20.40 -6.69 -19.52
CA CYS A 127 -21.36 -5.79 -18.90
C CYS A 127 -21.16 -4.35 -19.35
N ASN A 128 -22.27 -3.62 -19.50
CA ASN A 128 -22.28 -2.22 -19.88
C ASN A 128 -22.01 -1.27 -18.68
N GLY A 129 -21.34 -1.74 -17.63
CA GLY A 129 -21.10 -0.96 -16.42
C GLY A 129 -20.86 -1.82 -15.17
N THR A 130 -20.67 -1.13 -14.05
CA THR A 130 -20.59 -1.71 -12.70
C THR A 130 -21.87 -1.48 -11.90
N THR A 131 -23.00 -1.25 -12.56
CA THR A 131 -24.29 -1.02 -11.90
C THR A 131 -24.90 -2.32 -11.39
N VAL A 132 -25.86 -2.23 -10.47
CA VAL A 132 -26.53 -3.40 -9.87
C VAL A 132 -27.28 -4.19 -10.95
N ASN A 133 -28.05 -3.50 -11.81
CA ASN A 133 -28.76 -4.16 -12.90
C ASN A 133 -27.81 -4.87 -13.88
N ALA A 134 -26.68 -4.25 -14.22
CA ALA A 134 -25.68 -4.88 -15.09
C ALA A 134 -25.12 -6.15 -14.44
N PHE A 135 -24.82 -6.10 -13.14
CA PHE A 135 -24.40 -7.28 -12.39
C PHE A 135 -25.48 -8.37 -12.35
N LEU A 136 -26.73 -8.04 -12.03
CA LEU A 136 -27.82 -9.01 -11.93
C LEU A 136 -28.10 -9.72 -13.26
N MET A 137 -27.99 -8.99 -14.38
CA MET A 137 -28.10 -9.61 -15.71
C MET A 137 -26.96 -10.61 -15.95
N ALA A 138 -25.70 -10.23 -15.69
CA ALA A 138 -24.58 -11.14 -15.83
C ALA A 138 -24.62 -12.32 -14.85
N PHE A 139 -25.08 -12.09 -13.63
CA PHE A 139 -25.27 -13.14 -12.64
C PHE A 139 -26.33 -14.14 -13.07
N ARG A 140 -27.43 -13.68 -13.67
CA ARG A 140 -28.46 -14.57 -14.25
C ARG A 140 -27.89 -15.42 -15.38
N HIS A 141 -27.11 -14.84 -16.29
CA HIS A 141 -26.43 -15.60 -17.35
C HIS A 141 -25.46 -16.64 -16.77
N PHE A 142 -24.69 -16.25 -15.76
CA PHE A 142 -23.79 -17.16 -15.04
C PHE A 142 -24.56 -18.34 -14.44
N VAL A 143 -25.66 -18.09 -13.73
CA VAL A 143 -26.49 -19.15 -13.13
C VAL A 143 -27.09 -20.07 -14.20
N MET A 144 -27.55 -19.52 -15.32
CA MET A 144 -28.10 -20.33 -16.43
C MET A 144 -27.04 -21.25 -17.05
N GLN A 145 -25.79 -20.80 -17.15
CA GLN A 145 -24.72 -21.58 -17.81
C GLN A 145 -23.96 -22.51 -16.86
N ARG A 146 -23.79 -22.11 -15.59
CA ARG A 146 -22.92 -22.78 -14.62
C ARG A 146 -23.67 -23.36 -13.42
N GLY A 147 -24.94 -23.03 -13.26
CA GLY A 147 -25.72 -23.36 -12.08
C GLY A 147 -25.53 -22.34 -10.95
N THR A 148 -26.32 -22.48 -9.90
CA THR A 148 -26.29 -21.58 -8.73
C THR A 148 -25.10 -21.91 -7.83
N ALA A 149 -24.21 -20.94 -7.63
CA ALA A 149 -23.14 -21.06 -6.64
C ALA A 149 -23.72 -21.14 -5.22
N SER A 150 -23.20 -22.05 -4.39
CA SER A 150 -23.56 -22.12 -2.97
C SER A 150 -22.99 -20.95 -2.18
N VAL A 151 -21.79 -20.51 -2.56
CA VAL A 151 -21.11 -19.36 -1.94
C VAL A 151 -20.49 -18.49 -3.02
N LEU A 152 -20.79 -17.18 -2.96
CA LEU A 152 -20.22 -16.17 -3.85
C LEU A 152 -19.48 -15.10 -3.05
N HIS A 153 -18.15 -15.09 -3.12
CA HIS A 153 -17.29 -14.11 -2.47
C HIS A 153 -17.11 -12.88 -3.35
N SER A 154 -17.45 -11.69 -2.85
CA SER A 154 -17.22 -10.42 -3.54
C SER A 154 -16.27 -9.54 -2.74
N ASP A 155 -15.72 -8.52 -3.39
CA ASP A 155 -15.12 -7.39 -2.68
C ASP A 155 -16.21 -6.52 -2.00
N LYS A 156 -15.80 -5.47 -1.28
CA LYS A 156 -16.75 -4.58 -0.59
C LYS A 156 -17.42 -3.55 -1.51
N ALA A 157 -17.42 -3.74 -2.84
CA ALA A 157 -18.06 -2.83 -3.77
C ALA A 157 -19.55 -2.68 -3.45
N VAL A 158 -20.05 -1.44 -3.59
CA VAL A 158 -21.45 -1.11 -3.26
C VAL A 158 -22.42 -1.92 -4.11
N THR A 159 -22.09 -2.13 -5.38
CA THR A 159 -22.89 -2.91 -6.32
C THR A 159 -23.20 -4.31 -5.80
N PHE A 160 -22.20 -5.05 -5.32
CA PHE A 160 -22.40 -6.40 -4.81
C PHE A 160 -23.18 -6.42 -3.49
N LYS A 161 -22.96 -5.43 -2.62
CA LYS A 161 -23.74 -5.30 -1.39
C LYS A 161 -25.21 -5.05 -1.66
N VAL A 162 -25.54 -4.18 -2.62
CA VAL A 162 -26.93 -3.91 -3.00
C VAL A 162 -27.53 -5.14 -3.66
N ALA A 163 -26.82 -5.75 -4.63
CA ALA A 163 -27.28 -6.97 -5.28
C ALA A 163 -27.54 -8.13 -4.31
N SER A 164 -26.74 -8.26 -3.24
CA SER A 164 -26.95 -9.30 -2.21
C SER A 164 -28.25 -9.15 -1.42
N ARG A 165 -28.91 -7.98 -1.50
CA ARG A 165 -30.23 -7.75 -0.90
C ARG A 165 -31.38 -8.03 -1.88
N GLU A 166 -31.08 -8.08 -3.17
CA GLU A 166 -32.04 -8.32 -4.26
C GLU A 166 -32.07 -9.78 -4.71
N LEU A 167 -31.05 -10.56 -4.33
CA LEU A 167 -30.90 -12.01 -4.57
C LEU A 167 -31.27 -12.80 -3.31
#